data_AF-A0A096KWA8-F1
#
_entry.id   AF-A0A096KWA8-F1
#
_cell.length_a   1.000
_cell.length_b   1.000
_cell.length_c   1.000
_cell.angle_alpha   90.00
_cell.angle_beta   90.00
_cell.angle_gamma   90.00
#
_symmetry.space_group_name_H-M   'P 1'
#
loop_
_entity.id
_entity.type
_entity.pdbx_description
1 polymer ?
#
loop_
_entity_poly.entity_id
_entity_poly.type
_entity_poly.pdbx_seq_one_letter_code
_entity_poly.pdbx_strand_id
1 'polypeptide(L)'
;ARCVWAEAAPWVASVSARAGEVFEQAEDSALAFTAFPRAHWAKLRTNNVQERANREIKRRYRVVQSFPSRESMLRLTCASLMETEGQWSQQRVFSEASAAEGFAEPADRPAPTEGRRRALGRRAREIVDEIVERRGLKKE
;
A
#
# COMPACT_ATOMS: atom_id res chain seq x y z
N ALA A 1 4.19 6.96 11.50
CA ALA A 1 3.21 6.58 10.47
C ALA A 1 1.86 7.20 10.80
N ARG A 2 1.20 6.80 11.90
CA ARG A 2 -0.08 7.39 12.34
C ARG A 2 -0.08 8.92 12.46
N CYS A 3 0.95 9.56 13.04
CA CYS A 3 1.02 11.03 13.07
C CYS A 3 1.05 11.67 11.66
N VAL A 4 1.76 11.05 10.71
CA VAL A 4 1.78 11.54 9.31
C VAL A 4 0.42 11.34 8.65
N TRP A 5 -0.24 10.22 8.94
CA TRP A 5 -1.60 9.95 8.48
C TRP A 5 -2.60 11.01 8.97
N ALA A 6 -2.59 11.29 10.27
CA ALA A 6 -3.45 12.30 10.88
C ALA A 6 -3.22 13.71 10.32
N GLU A 7 -1.96 14.10 10.07
CA GLU A 7 -1.67 15.40 9.45
C GLU A 7 -2.07 15.44 7.95
N ALA A 8 -2.04 14.30 7.25
CA ALA A 8 -2.42 14.21 5.84
C ALA A 8 -3.95 14.10 5.62
N ALA A 9 -4.70 13.56 6.57
CA ALA A 9 -6.14 13.31 6.40
C ALA A 9 -6.95 14.58 6.05
N PRO A 10 -6.75 15.75 6.72
CA PRO A 10 -7.44 16.97 6.34
C PRO A 10 -7.11 17.46 4.93
N TRP A 11 -5.89 17.20 4.46
CA TRP A 11 -5.46 17.52 3.10
C TRP A 11 -6.14 16.63 2.05
N VAL A 12 -6.29 15.34 2.34
CA VAL A 12 -7.00 14.44 1.43
C VAL A 12 -8.48 14.79 1.37
N ALA A 13 -9.09 15.10 2.52
CA ALA A 13 -10.47 15.53 2.62
C ALA A 13 -10.75 16.85 1.87
N SER A 14 -9.80 17.80 1.86
CA SER A 14 -9.97 19.06 1.11
C SER A 14 -9.94 18.87 -0.41
N VAL A 15 -9.32 17.80 -0.92
CA VAL A 15 -9.33 17.49 -2.36
C VAL A 15 -10.65 16.82 -2.77
N SER A 16 -11.18 15.93 -1.92
CA SER A 16 -12.45 15.26 -2.16
C SER A 16 -12.98 14.67 -0.86
N ALA A 17 -14.23 14.99 -0.50
CA ALA A 17 -14.90 14.43 0.67
C ALA A 17 -14.87 12.89 0.65
N ARG A 18 -15.18 12.29 -0.50
CA ARG A 18 -15.16 10.83 -0.66
C ARG A 18 -13.75 10.24 -0.51
N ALA A 19 -12.73 10.93 -1.00
CA ALA A 19 -11.35 10.49 -0.80
C ALA A 19 -10.94 10.58 0.67
N GLY A 20 -11.36 11.64 1.38
CA GLY A 20 -11.17 11.81 2.82
C GLY A 20 -11.78 10.65 3.61
N GLU A 21 -13.04 10.31 3.36
CA GLU A 21 -13.73 9.17 4.00
C GLU A 21 -12.98 7.86 3.80
N VAL A 22 -12.61 7.54 2.55
CA VAL A 22 -11.87 6.31 2.22
C VAL A 22 -10.51 6.31 2.89
N PHE A 23 -9.82 7.46 2.91
CA PHE A 23 -8.53 7.61 3.56
C PHE A 23 -8.68 7.37 5.06
N GLU A 24 -9.58 8.04 5.77
CA GLU A 24 -9.74 7.82 7.22
C GLU A 24 -10.06 6.35 7.56
N GLN A 25 -10.98 5.72 6.83
CA GLN A 25 -11.36 4.32 7.06
C GLN A 25 -10.22 3.33 6.77
N ALA A 26 -9.26 3.70 5.93
CA ALA A 26 -8.18 2.83 5.52
C ALA A 26 -6.98 2.82 6.48
N GLU A 27 -6.94 3.65 7.53
CA GLU A 27 -5.73 3.84 8.36
C GLU A 27 -5.12 2.52 8.84
N ASP A 28 -5.93 1.68 9.49
CA ASP A 28 -5.45 0.45 10.10
C ASP A 28 -4.97 -0.55 9.04
N SER A 29 -5.70 -0.70 7.93
CA SER A 29 -5.30 -1.59 6.84
C SER A 29 -4.06 -1.06 6.09
N ALA A 30 -4.00 0.25 5.83
CA ALA A 30 -2.89 0.88 5.14
C ALA A 30 -1.60 0.89 5.97
N LEU A 31 -1.71 0.92 7.30
CA LEU A 31 -0.57 0.92 8.23
C LEU A 31 -0.28 -0.45 8.84
N ALA A 32 -1.03 -1.50 8.50
CA ALA A 32 -0.84 -2.85 9.03
C ALA A 32 0.61 -3.37 8.83
N PHE A 33 1.25 -3.01 7.73
CA PHE A 33 2.66 -3.38 7.46
C PHE A 33 3.64 -2.86 8.53
N THR A 34 3.27 -1.85 9.32
CA THR A 34 4.12 -1.29 10.38
C THR A 34 4.27 -2.19 11.60
N ALA A 35 3.43 -3.24 11.71
CA ALA A 35 3.59 -4.29 12.70
C ALA A 35 4.81 -5.19 12.43
N PHE A 36 5.25 -5.27 11.16
CA PHE A 36 6.40 -6.07 10.74
C PHE A 36 7.73 -5.33 10.98
N PRO A 37 8.87 -6.05 10.98
CA PRO A 37 10.20 -5.45 10.99
C PRO A 37 10.36 -4.34 9.95
N ARG A 38 11.05 -3.25 10.31
CA ARG A 38 11.22 -2.08 9.43
C ARG A 38 11.88 -2.44 8.10
N ALA A 39 12.76 -3.45 8.09
CA ALA A 39 13.40 -3.96 6.88
C ALA A 39 12.38 -4.52 5.85
N HIS A 40 11.22 -5.00 6.30
CA HIS A 40 10.19 -5.58 5.43
C HIS A 40 9.25 -4.54 4.83
N TRP A 41 9.15 -3.34 5.43
CA TRP A 41 8.15 -2.34 5.08
C TRP A 41 8.14 -1.98 3.60
N ALA A 42 9.31 -1.86 2.97
CA ALA A 42 9.42 -1.48 1.56
C ALA A 42 8.77 -2.50 0.62
N LYS A 43 8.78 -3.79 0.97
CA LYS A 43 8.15 -4.86 0.19
C LYS A 43 6.67 -4.98 0.48
N LEU A 44 6.29 -4.92 1.76
CA LEU A 44 4.90 -5.11 2.21
C LEU A 44 3.98 -3.93 1.88
N ARG A 45 4.49 -2.70 1.89
CA ARG A 45 3.67 -1.49 1.64
C ARG A 45 3.25 -1.29 0.18
N THR A 46 3.70 -2.15 -0.73
CA THR A 46 3.46 -1.99 -2.18
C THR A 46 2.71 -3.17 -2.75
N ASN A 47 1.81 -2.91 -3.70
CA ASN A 47 1.04 -3.94 -4.40
C ASN A 47 1.58 -4.19 -5.84
N ASN A 48 2.87 -3.90 -6.09
CA ASN A 48 3.48 -3.89 -7.42
C ASN A 48 3.26 -5.18 -8.23
N VAL A 49 3.27 -6.34 -7.56
CA VAL A 49 3.03 -7.64 -8.19
C VAL A 49 1.60 -7.74 -8.73
N GLN A 50 0.61 -7.36 -7.92
CA GLN A 50 -0.80 -7.33 -8.30
C GLN A 50 -1.05 -6.29 -9.41
N GLU A 51 -0.46 -5.10 -9.29
CA GLU A 51 -0.59 -4.05 -10.32
C GLU A 51 -0.01 -4.48 -11.67
N ARG A 52 1.11 -5.22 -11.67
CA ARG A 52 1.69 -5.78 -12.89
C ARG A 52 0.78 -6.84 -13.50
N ALA A 53 0.23 -7.75 -12.70
CA ALA A 53 -0.71 -8.76 -13.17
C ALA A 53 -1.98 -8.13 -13.76
N ASN A 54 -2.57 -7.16 -13.04
CA ASN A 54 -3.76 -6.42 -13.47
C ASN A 54 -3.49 -5.65 -14.77
N ARG A 55 -2.31 -5.06 -14.93
CA ARG A 55 -1.91 -4.37 -16.16
C ARG A 55 -1.83 -5.34 -17.34
N GLU A 56 -1.29 -6.54 -17.15
CA GLU A 56 -1.19 -7.54 -18.20
C GLU A 56 -2.56 -8.07 -18.65
N ILE A 57 -3.44 -8.36 -17.69
CA ILE A 57 -4.84 -8.74 -17.99
C ILE A 57 -5.53 -7.63 -18.79
N LYS A 58 -5.40 -6.37 -18.35
CA LYS A 58 -5.97 -5.21 -19.07
C LYS A 58 -5.37 -5.06 -20.47
N ARG A 59 -4.06 -5.30 -20.66
CA ARG A 59 -3.39 -5.22 -21.96
C ARG A 59 -3.95 -6.25 -22.94
N ARG A 60 -4.15 -7.49 -22.50
CA ARG A 60 -4.71 -8.56 -23.35
C ARG A 60 -6.19 -8.38 -23.62
N TYR A 61 -6.94 -7.90 -22.62
CA TYR A 61 -8.33 -7.50 -22.80
C TYR A 61 -8.48 -6.45 -23.91
N ARG A 62 -7.60 -5.44 -23.96
CA ARG A 62 -7.62 -4.40 -25.01
C ARG A 62 -7.45 -4.95 -26.43
N VAL A 63 -6.92 -6.16 -26.62
CA VAL A 63 -6.85 -6.78 -27.96
C VAL A 63 -8.19 -7.43 -28.32
N VAL A 64 -8.86 -8.05 -27.35
CA VAL A 64 -10.12 -8.78 -27.56
C VAL A 64 -11.33 -7.85 -27.66
N GLN A 65 -11.30 -6.70 -26.99
CA GLN A 65 -12.37 -5.67 -26.93
C GLN A 65 -13.67 -6.14 -26.26
N SER A 66 -14.26 -7.26 -26.70
CA SER A 66 -15.48 -7.84 -26.15
C SER A 66 -15.40 -9.37 -26.13
N PHE A 67 -15.92 -10.00 -25.07
CA PHE A 67 -15.96 -11.45 -24.95
C PHE A 67 -17.34 -12.00 -25.33
N PRO A 68 -17.40 -13.13 -26.07
CA PRO A 68 -18.65 -13.76 -26.44
C PRO A 68 -19.32 -14.50 -25.27
N SER A 69 -18.58 -14.77 -24.19
CA SER A 69 -19.10 -15.39 -22.97
C SER A 69 -18.19 -15.14 -21.77
N ARG A 70 -18.70 -15.39 -20.56
CA ARG A 70 -17.92 -15.33 -19.32
C ARG A 70 -16.77 -16.34 -19.31
N GLU A 71 -16.99 -17.53 -19.86
CA GLU A 71 -15.98 -18.59 -19.95
C GLU A 71 -14.81 -18.16 -20.83
N SER A 72 -15.09 -17.42 -21.91
CA SER A 72 -14.05 -16.87 -22.79
C SER A 72 -13.19 -15.83 -22.09
N MET A 73 -13.82 -14.96 -21.28
CA MET A 73 -13.11 -14.00 -20.42
C MET A 73 -12.24 -14.70 -19.36
N LEU A 74 -12.79 -15.72 -18.71
CA LEU A 74 -12.07 -16.50 -17.71
C LEU A 74 -10.85 -17.20 -18.32
N ARG A 75 -10.97 -17.80 -19.50
CA ARG A 75 -9.84 -18.44 -20.19
C ARG A 75 -8.67 -17.47 -20.40
N LEU A 76 -8.92 -16.26 -20.89
CA LEU A 76 -7.87 -15.25 -21.09
C LEU A 76 -7.25 -14.82 -19.76
N THR A 77 -8.08 -14.57 -18.74
CA THR A 77 -7.61 -14.14 -17.42
C THR A 77 -6.75 -15.20 -16.77
N CYS A 78 -7.24 -16.45 -16.72
CA CYS A 78 -6.51 -17.57 -16.15
C CYS A 78 -5.21 -17.86 -16.92
N ALA A 79 -5.23 -17.85 -18.26
CA ALA A 79 -4.02 -18.01 -19.05
C ALA A 79 -2.96 -16.94 -18.72
N SER A 80 -3.38 -15.68 -18.55
CA SER A 80 -2.49 -14.58 -18.18
C SER A 80 -1.84 -14.78 -16.80
N LEU A 81 -2.61 -15.30 -15.84
CA LEU A 81 -2.13 -15.60 -14.50
C LEU A 81 -1.20 -16.82 -14.49
N MET A 82 -1.57 -17.90 -15.20
CA MET A 82 -0.75 -19.11 -15.32
C MET A 82 0.62 -18.83 -15.92
N GLU A 83 0.71 -17.94 -16.90
CA GLU A 83 2.00 -17.52 -17.47
C GLU A 83 2.91 -16.82 -16.45
N THR A 84 2.35 -16.16 -15.44
CA THR A 84 3.11 -15.45 -14.40
C THR A 84 3.35 -16.33 -13.17
N GLU A 85 2.51 -17.33 -12.93
CA GLU A 85 2.51 -18.17 -11.73
C GLU A 85 3.86 -18.87 -11.50
N GLY A 86 4.49 -19.40 -12.54
CA GLY A 86 5.83 -19.99 -12.44
C GLY A 86 6.92 -19.01 -12.00
N GLN A 87 6.81 -17.72 -12.34
CA GLN A 87 7.76 -16.70 -11.86
C GLN A 87 7.51 -16.37 -10.38
N TRP A 88 6.24 -16.33 -9.97
CA TRP A 88 5.88 -16.07 -8.57
C TRP A 88 6.31 -17.18 -7.64
N SER A 89 6.15 -18.45 -8.05
CA SER A 89 6.56 -19.60 -7.24
C SER A 89 8.08 -19.63 -6.98
N GLN A 90 8.88 -19.08 -7.91
CA GLN A 90 10.34 -18.99 -7.77
C GLN A 90 10.82 -17.75 -7.00
N GLN A 91 9.98 -16.71 -6.87
CA GLN A 91 10.38 -15.47 -6.22
C GLN A 91 10.20 -15.55 -4.70
N ARG A 92 11.32 -15.70 -3.98
CA ARG A 92 11.34 -15.49 -2.53
C ARG A 92 11.55 -14.01 -2.21
N VAL A 93 10.51 -13.35 -1.67
CA VAL A 93 10.56 -11.94 -1.26
C VAL A 93 11.45 -11.74 -0.02
N PHE A 94 11.51 -12.76 0.83
CA PHE A 94 12.31 -12.80 2.05
C PHE A 94 13.05 -14.15 2.16
N SER A 95 14.21 -14.16 2.82
CA SER A 95 14.81 -15.41 3.27
C SER A 95 13.94 -16.05 4.37
N GLU A 96 14.10 -17.34 4.63
CA GLU A 96 13.35 -18.04 5.68
C GLU A 96 13.57 -17.41 7.05
N ALA A 97 14.83 -17.10 7.38
CA ALA A 97 15.18 -16.41 8.62
C ALA A 97 14.49 -15.05 8.72
N SER A 98 14.50 -14.25 7.64
CA SER A 98 13.87 -12.93 7.66
C SER A 98 12.34 -13.04 7.71
N ALA A 99 11.75 -14.03 7.05
CA ALA A 99 10.31 -14.27 7.12
C ALA A 99 9.87 -14.65 8.54
N ALA A 100 10.66 -15.47 9.25
CA ALA A 100 10.39 -15.87 10.62
C ALA A 100 10.31 -14.66 11.58
N GLU A 101 11.13 -13.63 11.38
CA GLU A 101 11.06 -12.38 12.16
C GLU A 101 9.69 -11.68 12.06
N GLY A 102 8.99 -11.84 10.94
CA GLY A 102 7.66 -11.24 10.74
C GLY A 102 6.54 -11.95 11.52
N PHE A 103 6.79 -13.18 11.97
CA PHE A 103 5.86 -13.99 12.77
C PHE A 103 6.29 -14.12 14.23
N ALA A 104 7.41 -13.49 14.62
CA ALA A 104 7.82 -13.43 16.01
C ALA A 104 6.81 -12.61 16.83
N GLU A 105 6.65 -12.99 18.11
CA GLU A 105 5.81 -12.23 19.03
C GLU A 105 6.25 -10.75 19.05
N PRO A 106 5.30 -9.80 18.94
CA PRO A 106 5.63 -8.40 19.00
C PRO A 106 6.37 -8.09 20.30
N ALA A 107 7.52 -7.44 20.20
CA ALA A 107 8.21 -6.94 21.39
C ALA A 107 7.25 -6.02 22.17
N ASP A 108 7.23 -6.15 23.49
CA ASP A 108 6.51 -5.22 24.36
C ASP A 108 7.13 -3.82 24.19
N ARG A 109 6.43 -2.97 23.44
CA ARG A 109 6.87 -1.62 23.13
C ARG A 109 5.98 -0.66 23.92
N PRO A 110 6.52 0.03 24.93
CA PRO A 110 5.73 0.98 25.69
C PRO A 110 5.21 2.09 24.77
N ALA A 111 4.03 2.60 25.11
CA ALA A 111 3.45 3.74 24.40
C ALA A 111 4.45 4.91 24.38
N PRO A 112 4.55 5.66 23.26
CA PRO A 112 5.42 6.82 23.20
C PRO A 112 5.07 7.85 24.28
N THR A 113 6.09 8.40 24.93
CA THR A 113 5.92 9.51 25.88
C THR A 113 5.30 10.72 25.20
N GLU A 114 4.66 11.59 26.00
CA GLU A 114 4.01 12.81 25.47
C GLU A 114 4.99 13.71 24.69
N GLY A 115 6.20 13.92 25.22
CA GLY A 115 7.24 14.68 24.51
C GLY A 115 7.59 14.07 23.16
N ARG A 116 7.66 12.73 23.09
CA ARG A 116 7.90 11.99 21.84
C ARG A 116 6.72 12.12 20.87
N ARG A 117 5.48 12.03 21.35
CA ARG A 117 4.27 12.24 20.53
C ARG A 117 4.28 13.64 19.89
N ARG A 118 4.59 14.68 20.67
CA ARG A 118 4.71 16.06 20.16
C ARG A 118 5.81 16.21 19.11
N ALA A 119 6.98 15.63 19.37
CA ALA A 119 8.10 15.67 18.41
C ALA A 119 7.74 14.95 17.09
N LEU A 120 7.08 13.80 17.17
CA LEU A 120 6.59 13.07 16.01
C LEU A 120 5.51 13.84 15.25
N GLY A 121 4.63 14.56 15.95
CA GLY A 121 3.64 15.46 15.34
C GLY A 121 4.28 16.59 14.53
N ARG A 122 5.27 17.29 15.11
CA ARG A 122 6.03 18.32 14.37
C ARG A 122 6.70 17.75 13.13
N ARG A 123 7.38 16.61 13.28
CA ARG A 123 8.04 15.95 12.15
C ARG A 123 7.03 15.48 11.08
N ALA A 124 5.85 15.04 11.51
CA ALA A 124 4.80 14.64 10.59
C ALA A 124 4.29 15.81 9.75
N ARG A 125 4.10 16.98 10.38
CA ARG A 125 3.73 18.22 9.69
C ARG A 125 4.77 18.63 8.67
N GLU A 126 6.04 18.68 9.05
CA GLU A 126 7.16 18.99 8.13
C GLU A 126 7.14 18.07 6.89
N ILE A 127 6.90 16.77 7.09
CA ILE A 127 6.83 15.79 5.98
C ILE A 127 5.65 16.08 5.07
N VAL A 128 4.47 16.37 5.64
CA VAL A 128 3.26 16.66 4.85
C VAL A 128 3.44 17.96 4.08
N ASP A 129 3.97 19.00 4.71
CA ASP A 129 4.24 20.30 4.08
C ASP A 129 5.24 20.15 2.92
N GLU A 130 6.34 19.43 3.11
CA GLU A 130 7.32 19.14 2.05
C GLU A 130 6.65 18.42 0.86
N ILE A 131 5.76 17.45 1.13
CA ILE A 131 5.03 16.72 0.09
C ILE A 131 4.08 17.65 -0.67
N VAL A 132 3.33 18.48 0.04
CA VAL A 132 2.37 19.44 -0.51
C VAL A 132 3.08 20.44 -1.40
N GLU A 133 4.17 21.05 -0.92
CA GLU A 133 4.99 22.00 -1.66
C GLU A 133 5.57 21.37 -2.93
N ARG A 134 6.23 20.21 -2.80
CA ARG A 134 6.82 19.50 -3.93
C ARG A 134 5.80 19.11 -5.00
N ARG A 135 4.55 18.84 -4.60
CA ARG A 135 3.47 18.44 -5.51
C ARG A 135 2.61 19.62 -5.97
N GLY A 136 2.86 20.84 -5.50
CA GLY A 136 2.10 22.03 -5.85
C GLY A 136 0.62 21.94 -5.44
N LEU A 137 0.31 21.20 -4.37
CA LEU A 137 -1.07 21.05 -3.90
C LEU A 137 -1.50 22.34 -3.20
N LYS A 138 -2.64 22.91 -3.59
CA LYS A 138 -3.24 24.07 -2.93
C LYS A 138 -4.41 23.59 -2.07
N LYS A 139 -4.49 24.12 -0.85
CA LYS A 139 -5.68 24.01 -0.03
C LYS A 139 -6.68 25.01 -0.63
N GLU A 140 -7.78 24.52 -1.20
CA GLU A 140 -8.90 25.39 -1.57
C GLU A 140 -9.59 25.94 -0.32
#